data_AF-A0A7Z9ZKM6-F1
#
_entry.id   AF-A0A7Z9ZKM6-F1
#
_cell.length_a   1.000
_cell.length_b   1.000
_cell.length_c   1.000
_cell.angle_alpha   90.00
_cell.angle_beta   90.00
_cell.angle_gamma   90.00
#
_symmetry.space_group_name_H-M   'P 1'
#
loop_
_entity.id
_entity.type
_entity.pdbx_description
1 polymer ?
#
loop_
_entity_poly.entity_id
_entity_poly.type
_entity_poly.pdbx_seq_one_letter_code
_entity_poly.pdbx_strand_id
1 'polypeptide(L)'
;MEEGIEKLDLEREPTLDELEEIEQVALVEGAEPAEDPVRMYLREIGRVALLNVDQEMWLSTVREAAKLLADHRRAMRDRLGRPPTHQEVWMALVDNVYTLWQQAVRLCKKRSIDPPEFIALLEEASLLQRTRMPDAESYLRRFLEQENVAEDEQWAELTRVLLDLFTHLYLLPDSTLAYLKKTWQQRGRLPSRRALRSHVPSEEALELEWADVGERAAEAQQHLIQACEGYAKANGSSFEIVHDFEEAA
;
A
#
# COMPACT_ATOMS: atom_id res chain seq x y z
N MET A 1 33.57 -40.47 -66.22
CA MET A 1 32.23 -39.95 -66.51
C MET A 1 31.65 -39.50 -65.19
N GLU A 2 31.59 -38.18 -65.03
CA GLU A 2 30.89 -37.47 -63.94
C GLU A 2 29.38 -37.54 -64.18
N GLU A 3 28.60 -37.76 -63.13
CA GLU A 3 27.27 -37.19 -62.86
C GLU A 3 27.17 -37.20 -61.33
N GLY A 4 26.92 -36.15 -60.56
CA GLY A 4 26.42 -34.81 -60.81
C GLY A 4 25.68 -34.44 -59.51
N ILE A 5 26.41 -34.10 -58.44
CA ILE A 5 25.79 -33.70 -57.17
C ILE A 5 25.21 -32.30 -57.37
N GLU A 6 23.89 -32.22 -57.40
CA GLU A 6 23.12 -30.98 -57.46
C GLU A 6 23.49 -30.12 -56.24
N LYS A 7 24.07 -28.94 -56.49
CA LYS A 7 24.40 -27.97 -55.44
C LYS A 7 23.09 -27.43 -54.87
N LEU A 8 22.82 -27.70 -53.59
CA LEU A 8 21.76 -26.98 -52.87
C LEU A 8 22.14 -25.49 -52.79
N ASP A 9 21.34 -24.66 -53.44
CA ASP A 9 21.45 -23.21 -53.46
C ASP A 9 20.82 -22.62 -52.20
N LEU A 10 21.65 -22.27 -51.22
CA LEU A 10 21.24 -21.73 -49.91
C LEU A 10 20.84 -20.24 -49.97
N GLU A 11 20.88 -19.58 -51.13
CA GLU A 11 20.52 -18.16 -51.30
C GLU A 11 19.09 -17.95 -51.81
N ARG A 12 18.36 -19.02 -52.13
CA ARG A 12 16.96 -18.93 -52.59
C ARG A 12 16.01 -18.77 -51.39
N GLU A 13 15.21 -17.69 -51.40
CA GLU A 13 14.07 -17.57 -50.48
C GLU A 13 13.06 -18.69 -50.76
N PRO A 14 12.56 -19.38 -49.71
CA PRO A 14 11.56 -20.43 -49.88
C PRO A 14 10.28 -19.83 -50.43
N THR A 15 9.64 -20.55 -51.32
CA THR A 15 8.31 -20.19 -51.84
C THR A 15 7.24 -20.42 -50.77
N LEU A 16 6.07 -19.80 -50.94
CA LEU A 16 4.96 -19.92 -49.98
C LEU A 16 4.54 -21.38 -49.74
N ASP A 17 4.55 -22.19 -50.80
CA ASP A 17 4.19 -23.60 -50.75
C ASP A 17 5.25 -24.43 -49.97
N GLU A 18 6.53 -24.08 -50.12
CA GLU A 18 7.63 -24.70 -49.36
C GLU A 18 7.54 -24.32 -47.86
N LEU A 19 7.05 -23.13 -47.53
CA LEU A 19 6.77 -22.71 -46.15
C LEU A 19 5.57 -23.45 -45.54
N GLU A 20 4.50 -23.66 -46.31
CA GLU A 20 3.32 -24.42 -45.88
C GLU A 20 3.65 -25.90 -45.62
N GLU A 21 4.54 -26.51 -46.41
CA GLU A 21 5.01 -27.88 -46.15
C GLU A 21 5.82 -27.98 -44.85
N ILE A 22 6.67 -27.00 -44.55
CA ILE A 22 7.45 -26.96 -43.29
C ILE A 22 6.50 -26.79 -42.10
N GLU A 23 5.48 -25.94 -42.21
CA GLU A 23 4.47 -25.73 -41.17
C GLU A 23 3.64 -27.01 -40.93
N GLN A 24 3.28 -27.73 -41.99
CA GLN A 24 2.59 -29.02 -41.88
C GLN A 24 3.46 -30.12 -41.26
N VAL A 25 4.76 -30.16 -41.54
CA VAL A 25 5.69 -31.10 -40.90
C VAL A 25 5.86 -30.79 -39.41
N ALA A 26 5.94 -29.52 -39.03
CA ALA A 26 6.02 -29.07 -37.63
C ALA A 26 4.71 -29.33 -36.83
N LEU A 27 3.57 -29.45 -37.51
CA LEU A 27 2.29 -29.83 -36.90
C LEU A 27 2.14 -31.34 -36.70
N VAL A 28 2.79 -32.17 -37.54
CA VAL A 28 2.72 -33.64 -37.50
C VAL A 28 3.76 -34.24 -36.57
N GLU A 29 4.96 -33.65 -36.51
CA GLU A 29 5.89 -33.91 -35.43
C GLU A 29 5.38 -33.16 -34.20
N GLY A 30 4.75 -33.86 -33.27
CA GLY A 30 4.29 -33.33 -31.98
C GLY A 30 5.46 -32.84 -31.11
N ALA A 31 6.19 -31.84 -31.57
CA ALA A 31 6.92 -30.92 -30.75
C ALA A 31 5.85 -30.21 -29.92
N GLU A 32 5.62 -30.73 -28.71
CA GLU A 32 5.10 -29.88 -27.64
C GLU A 32 5.91 -28.59 -27.73
N PRO A 33 5.27 -27.42 -27.95
CA PRO A 33 6.02 -26.19 -28.06
C PRO A 33 6.71 -26.06 -26.70
N ALA A 34 8.03 -26.30 -26.67
CA ALA A 34 8.86 -25.99 -25.53
C ALA A 34 8.43 -24.58 -25.14
N GLU A 35 7.80 -24.46 -23.95
CA GLU A 35 7.11 -23.25 -23.54
C GLU A 35 8.05 -22.08 -23.79
N ASP A 36 7.74 -21.30 -24.83
CA ASP A 36 8.58 -20.18 -25.25
C ASP A 36 8.93 -19.40 -23.98
N PRO A 37 10.21 -19.31 -23.59
CA PRO A 37 10.61 -18.72 -22.31
C PRO A 37 10.03 -17.32 -22.13
N VAL A 38 9.81 -16.61 -23.24
CA VAL A 38 9.14 -15.30 -23.26
C VAL A 38 7.66 -15.45 -22.92
N ARG A 39 6.93 -16.41 -23.50
CA ARG A 39 5.52 -16.69 -23.16
C ARG A 39 5.35 -17.19 -21.73
N MET A 40 6.25 -18.03 -21.24
CA MET A 40 6.28 -18.48 -19.86
C MET A 40 6.48 -17.29 -18.92
N TYR A 41 7.44 -16.41 -19.24
CA TYR A 41 7.70 -15.19 -18.48
C TYR A 41 6.54 -14.20 -18.51
N LEU A 42 5.99 -13.90 -19.69
CA LEU A 42 4.83 -13.01 -19.84
C LEU A 42 3.60 -13.53 -19.09
N ARG A 43 3.39 -14.85 -19.10
CA ARG A 43 2.34 -15.51 -18.32
C ARG A 43 2.62 -15.40 -16.82
N GLU A 44 3.88 -15.47 -16.41
CA GLU A 44 4.28 -15.40 -15.00
C GLU A 44 4.23 -13.98 -14.43
N ILE A 45 4.63 -12.96 -15.20
CA ILE A 45 4.51 -11.54 -14.80
C ILE A 45 3.05 -11.05 -14.92
N GLY A 46 2.29 -11.54 -15.89
CA GLY A 46 0.88 -11.19 -16.08
C GLY A 46 -0.07 -11.78 -15.04
N ARG A 47 0.44 -12.67 -14.16
CA ARG A 47 -0.33 -13.26 -13.05
C ARG A 47 -0.39 -12.36 -11.82
N VAL A 48 0.55 -11.44 -11.66
CA VAL A 48 0.62 -10.56 -10.49
C VAL A 48 -0.05 -9.23 -10.83
N ALA A 49 -1.12 -8.90 -10.11
CA ALA A 49 -1.73 -7.57 -10.21
C ALA A 49 -0.74 -6.55 -9.66
N LEU A 50 -0.23 -5.67 -10.53
CA LEU A 50 0.59 -4.53 -10.10
C LEU A 50 -0.29 -3.57 -9.29
N LEU A 51 0.29 -3.03 -8.22
CA LEU A 51 -0.37 -2.00 -7.42
C LEU A 51 -0.17 -0.64 -8.09
N ASN A 52 -1.14 0.25 -7.96
CA ASN A 52 -0.90 1.67 -8.21
C ASN A 52 -0.31 2.34 -6.94
N VAL A 53 0.18 3.57 -7.07
CA VAL A 53 0.84 4.28 -5.97
C VAL A 53 -0.11 4.54 -4.79
N ASP A 54 -1.40 4.78 -5.07
CA ASP A 54 -2.43 4.94 -4.02
C ASP A 54 -2.58 3.65 -3.18
N GLN A 55 -2.65 2.50 -3.86
CA GLN A 55 -2.77 1.19 -3.23
C GLN A 55 -1.53 0.85 -2.40
N GLU A 56 -0.33 1.13 -2.90
CA GLU A 56 0.91 0.92 -2.14
C GLU A 56 0.93 1.73 -0.84
N MET A 57 0.51 2.99 -0.89
CA MET A 57 0.41 3.85 0.28
C MET A 57 -0.62 3.32 1.29
N TRP A 58 -1.81 2.93 0.82
CA TRP A 58 -2.87 2.41 1.68
C TRP A 58 -2.49 1.08 2.34
N LEU A 59 -1.94 0.13 1.58
CA LEU A 59 -1.49 -1.16 2.12
C LEU A 59 -0.35 -0.95 3.14
N SER A 60 0.57 -0.01 2.87
CA SER A 60 1.60 0.38 3.82
C SER A 60 1.01 0.97 5.12
N THR A 61 -0.03 1.80 4.99
CA THR A 61 -0.76 2.35 6.15
C THR A 61 -1.43 1.25 6.97
N VAL A 62 -2.11 0.29 6.33
CA VAL A 62 -2.78 -0.83 7.01
C VAL A 62 -1.78 -1.70 7.76
N ARG A 63 -0.64 -2.01 7.13
CA ARG A 63 0.45 -2.76 7.77
C ARG A 63 1.01 -2.01 8.99
N GLU A 64 1.31 -0.74 8.82
CA GLU A 64 1.89 0.09 9.89
C GLU A 64 0.92 0.28 11.05
N ALA A 65 -0.39 0.36 10.77
CA ALA A 65 -1.42 0.49 11.80
C ALA A 65 -1.44 -0.68 12.78
N ALA A 66 -1.27 -1.92 12.31
CA ALA A 66 -1.21 -3.09 13.18
C ALA A 66 0.03 -3.06 14.09
N LYS A 67 1.19 -2.70 13.53
CA LYS A 67 2.43 -2.51 14.29
C LYS A 67 2.27 -1.42 15.34
N LEU A 68 1.77 -0.25 14.95
CA LEU A 68 1.54 0.90 15.81
C LEU A 68 0.61 0.55 16.98
N LEU A 69 -0.50 -0.15 16.71
CA LEU A 69 -1.43 -0.59 17.75
C LEU A 69 -0.77 -1.56 18.74
N ALA A 70 0.01 -2.52 18.25
CA ALA A 70 0.73 -3.47 19.08
C ALA A 70 1.79 -2.79 19.96
N ASP A 71 2.54 -1.84 19.39
CA ASP A 71 3.57 -1.08 20.09
C ASP A 71 2.98 -0.17 21.16
N HIS A 72 1.86 0.50 20.87
CA HIS A 72 1.12 1.28 21.87
C HIS A 72 0.65 0.41 23.05
N ARG A 73 0.08 -0.77 22.76
CA ARG A 73 -0.35 -1.71 23.81
C ARG A 73 0.83 -2.21 24.64
N ARG A 74 1.95 -2.53 24.01
CA ARG A 74 3.20 -2.96 24.67
C ARG A 74 3.75 -1.88 25.58
N ALA A 75 4.00 -0.68 25.06
CA ALA A 75 4.55 0.44 25.82
C ALA A 75 3.66 0.81 27.01
N MET A 76 2.34 0.78 26.85
CA MET A 76 1.42 1.04 27.96
C MET A 76 1.39 -0.10 28.99
N ARG A 77 1.44 -1.36 28.56
CA ARG A 77 1.55 -2.49 29.49
C ARG A 77 2.80 -2.38 30.36
N ASP A 78 3.93 -2.04 29.75
CA ASP A 78 5.21 -1.90 30.46
C ASP A 78 5.16 -0.74 31.47
N ARG A 79 4.46 0.35 31.12
CA ARG A 79 4.26 1.50 32.02
C ARG A 79 3.24 1.25 33.14
N LEU A 80 2.16 0.52 32.86
CA LEU A 80 1.04 0.29 33.79
C LEU A 80 1.24 -0.94 34.67
N GLY A 81 2.11 -1.88 34.28
CA GLY A 81 2.25 -3.18 34.93
C GLY A 81 1.07 -4.13 34.69
N ARG A 82 0.14 -3.78 33.80
CA ARG A 82 -1.01 -4.60 33.38
C ARG A 82 -1.35 -4.32 31.92
N PRO A 83 -2.07 -5.22 31.22
CA PRO A 83 -2.62 -4.89 29.91
C PRO A 83 -3.49 -3.62 29.97
N PRO A 84 -3.31 -2.67 29.03
CA PRO A 84 -4.17 -1.50 28.93
C PRO A 84 -5.58 -1.92 28.49
N THR A 85 -6.60 -1.19 28.93
CA THR A 85 -7.96 -1.37 28.38
C THR A 85 -8.04 -0.77 26.97
N HIS A 86 -9.03 -1.15 26.18
CA HIS A 86 -9.17 -0.62 24.83
C HIS A 86 -9.45 0.88 24.84
N GLN A 87 -10.20 1.39 25.83
CA GLN A 87 -10.44 2.82 26.01
C GLN A 87 -9.16 3.60 26.35
N GLU A 88 -8.23 3.01 27.11
CA GLU A 88 -6.91 3.62 27.37
C GLU A 88 -6.10 3.75 26.08
N VAL A 89 -6.11 2.71 25.24
CA VAL A 89 -5.47 2.73 23.92
C VAL A 89 -6.12 3.76 23.01
N TRP A 90 -7.45 3.79 22.94
CA TRP A 90 -8.21 4.73 22.13
C TRP A 90 -7.91 6.18 22.53
N MET A 91 -7.83 6.46 23.83
CA MET A 91 -7.49 7.80 24.32
C MET A 91 -6.06 8.21 23.94
N ALA A 92 -5.10 7.28 23.97
CA ALA A 92 -3.74 7.54 23.53
C ALA A 92 -3.68 7.84 22.01
N LEU A 93 -4.41 7.07 21.19
CA LEU A 93 -4.51 7.30 19.75
C LEU A 93 -5.10 8.68 19.45
N VAL A 94 -6.20 9.03 20.12
CA VAL A 94 -6.81 10.36 20.04
C VAL A 94 -5.80 11.45 20.41
N ASP A 95 -5.10 11.33 21.53
CA ASP A 95 -4.16 12.36 21.97
C ASP A 95 -3.01 12.56 20.98
N ASN A 96 -2.58 11.48 20.33
CA ASN A 96 -1.61 11.52 19.24
C ASN A 96 -2.17 12.23 18.01
N VAL A 97 -3.42 11.98 17.60
CA VAL A 97 -4.06 12.70 16.47
C VAL A 97 -4.02 14.22 16.69
N TYR A 98 -4.34 14.70 17.91
CA TYR A 98 -4.27 16.14 18.20
C TYR A 98 -2.84 16.68 18.13
N THR A 99 -1.87 15.88 18.60
CA THR A 99 -0.46 16.27 18.63
C THR A 99 0.10 16.33 17.21
N LEU A 100 -0.11 15.28 16.42
CA LEU A 100 0.33 15.17 15.03
C LEU A 100 -0.35 16.22 14.14
N TRP A 101 -1.66 16.46 14.31
CA TRP A 101 -2.34 17.53 13.58
C TRP A 101 -1.76 18.91 13.87
N GLN A 102 -1.49 19.22 15.14
CA GLN A 102 -0.84 20.48 15.49
C GLN A 102 0.58 20.59 14.93
N GLN A 103 1.33 19.48 14.88
CA GLN A 103 2.66 19.45 14.30
C GLN A 103 2.59 19.67 12.78
N ALA A 104 1.72 18.97 12.07
CA ALA A 104 1.48 19.15 10.63
C ALA A 104 1.16 20.61 10.29
N VAL A 105 0.20 21.23 10.98
CA VAL A 105 -0.15 22.65 10.78
C VAL A 105 1.03 23.57 11.03
N ARG A 106 1.87 23.30 12.05
CA ARG A 106 3.08 24.09 12.31
C ARG A 106 4.12 23.95 11.19
N LEU A 107 4.32 22.73 10.67
CA LEU A 107 5.24 22.46 9.57
C LEU A 107 4.78 23.13 8.28
N CYS A 108 3.49 23.02 7.94
CA CYS A 108 2.89 23.74 6.82
C CYS A 108 3.10 25.27 6.95
N LYS A 109 2.85 25.82 8.15
CA LYS A 109 3.06 27.25 8.41
C LYS A 109 4.52 27.69 8.24
N LYS A 110 5.49 26.88 8.68
CA LYS A 110 6.93 27.17 8.49
C LYS A 110 7.30 27.26 7.01
N ARG A 111 6.66 26.44 6.16
CA ARG A 111 6.85 26.42 4.70
C ARG A 111 5.96 27.40 3.93
N SER A 112 5.06 28.12 4.61
CA SER A 112 4.06 28.98 3.96
C SER A 112 3.16 28.25 2.95
N ILE A 113 2.84 26.98 3.23
CA ILE A 113 1.84 26.20 2.49
C ILE A 113 0.57 26.07 3.33
N ASP A 114 -0.56 25.89 2.65
CA ASP A 114 -1.82 25.61 3.32
C ASP A 114 -1.80 24.18 3.91
N PRO A 115 -2.28 23.99 5.15
CA PRO A 115 -2.45 22.65 5.71
C PRO A 115 -3.42 21.80 4.88
N PRO A 116 -3.26 20.45 4.89
CA PRO A 116 -4.20 19.58 4.20
C PRO A 116 -5.61 19.71 4.79
N GLU A 117 -6.62 19.41 3.99
CA GLU A 117 -8.01 19.40 4.42
C GLU A 117 -8.26 18.24 5.39
N PHE A 118 -8.43 18.58 6.66
CA PHE A 118 -8.62 17.58 7.70
C PHE A 118 -9.84 16.67 7.46
N ILE A 119 -10.91 17.20 6.86
CA ILE A 119 -12.09 16.39 6.49
C ILE A 119 -11.75 15.33 5.45
N ALA A 120 -10.94 15.67 4.45
CA ALA A 120 -10.54 14.73 3.41
C ALA A 120 -9.72 13.57 3.99
N LEU A 121 -8.83 13.85 4.96
CA LEU A 121 -8.09 12.81 5.70
C LEU A 121 -9.02 11.87 6.49
N LEU A 122 -10.06 12.42 7.14
CA LEU A 122 -11.04 11.62 7.87
C LEU A 122 -11.87 10.73 6.93
N GLU A 123 -12.28 11.29 5.79
CA GLU A 123 -13.06 10.57 4.78
C GLU A 123 -12.25 9.44 4.13
N GLU A 124 -10.99 9.71 3.80
CA GLU A 124 -10.08 8.72 3.25
C GLU A 124 -9.80 7.59 4.26
N ALA A 125 -9.56 7.90 5.54
CA ALA A 125 -9.39 6.89 6.57
C ALA A 125 -10.66 6.03 6.75
N SER A 126 -11.84 6.65 6.74
CA SER A 126 -13.13 5.94 6.82
C SER A 126 -13.37 5.06 5.59
N LEU A 127 -12.98 5.53 4.40
CA LEU A 127 -13.09 4.76 3.15
C LEU A 127 -12.19 3.53 3.20
N LEU A 128 -10.94 3.69 3.64
CA LEU A 128 -9.98 2.59 3.76
C LEU A 128 -10.42 1.54 4.80
N GLN A 129 -11.07 1.96 5.91
CA GLN A 129 -11.64 1.02 6.88
C GLN A 129 -12.76 0.16 6.29
N ARG A 130 -13.57 0.73 5.39
CA ARG A 130 -14.75 0.08 4.79
C ARG A 130 -14.43 -0.72 3.53
N THR A 131 -13.38 -0.32 2.83
CA THR A 131 -13.00 -0.88 1.53
C THR A 131 -11.52 -1.19 1.58
N ARG A 132 -11.19 -2.49 1.59
CA ARG A 132 -9.80 -2.98 1.71
C ARG A 132 -8.85 -2.37 0.68
N MET A 133 -9.33 -2.21 -0.56
CA MET A 133 -8.66 -1.48 -1.63
C MET A 133 -9.69 -0.60 -2.34
N PRO A 134 -9.79 0.69 -1.99
CA PRO A 134 -10.69 1.61 -2.66
C PRO A 134 -10.32 1.80 -4.14
N ASP A 135 -11.33 1.94 -4.99
CA ASP A 135 -11.15 2.37 -6.39
C ASP A 135 -11.35 3.89 -6.45
N ALA A 136 -10.42 4.61 -5.85
CA ALA A 136 -10.41 6.07 -5.73
C ALA A 136 -8.96 6.57 -5.70
N GLU A 137 -8.77 7.88 -5.88
CA GLU A 137 -7.46 8.51 -5.65
C GLU A 137 -7.29 8.86 -4.16
N SER A 138 -6.11 8.62 -3.62
CA SER A 138 -5.72 9.05 -2.28
C SER A 138 -5.58 10.57 -2.24
N TYR A 139 -6.36 11.20 -1.36
CA TYR A 139 -6.24 12.64 -1.11
C TYR A 139 -4.87 12.95 -0.50
N LEU A 140 -4.45 12.18 0.50
CA LEU A 140 -3.18 12.40 1.20
C LEU A 140 -2.00 12.22 0.25
N ARG A 141 -1.96 11.17 -0.57
CA ARG A 141 -0.90 11.02 -1.60
C ARG A 141 -0.87 12.23 -2.51
N ARG A 142 -2.02 12.62 -3.07
CA ARG A 142 -2.11 13.77 -3.98
C ARG A 142 -1.62 15.06 -3.32
N PHE A 143 -1.87 15.25 -2.03
CA PHE A 143 -1.33 16.38 -1.25
C PHE A 143 0.20 16.29 -1.10
N LEU A 144 0.75 15.09 -0.88
CA LEU A 144 2.18 14.86 -0.71
C LEU A 144 2.98 14.92 -2.02
N GLU A 145 2.32 14.80 -3.18
CA GLU A 145 2.94 14.90 -4.51
C GLU A 145 3.00 16.32 -5.07
N GLN A 146 2.39 17.30 -4.41
CA GLN A 146 2.29 18.66 -4.96
C GLN A 146 3.65 19.38 -5.06
N GLU A 147 4.66 18.92 -4.33
CA GLU A 147 6.00 19.50 -4.31
C GLU A 147 7.03 18.45 -4.75
N ASN A 148 8.08 18.86 -5.45
CA ASN A 148 9.12 17.95 -5.94
C ASN A 148 10.20 17.76 -4.87
N VAL A 149 10.20 16.60 -4.19
CA VAL A 149 10.82 16.46 -2.86
C VAL A 149 11.83 15.32 -2.75
N ALA A 150 12.82 15.29 -3.63
CA ALA A 150 13.91 14.34 -3.46
C ALA A 150 14.86 14.71 -2.30
N GLU A 151 14.97 16.00 -1.91
CA GLU A 151 16.07 16.49 -1.05
C GLU A 151 15.67 17.46 0.07
N ASP A 152 14.37 17.63 0.37
CA ASP A 152 13.91 18.58 1.39
C ASP A 152 13.54 17.90 2.72
N GLU A 153 14.42 18.02 3.70
CA GLU A 153 14.27 17.44 5.05
C GLU A 153 12.99 17.91 5.77
N GLN A 154 12.56 19.15 5.55
CA GLN A 154 11.34 19.67 6.20
C GLN A 154 10.08 19.05 5.58
N TRP A 155 10.11 18.75 4.28
CA TRP A 155 9.01 18.03 3.66
C TRP A 155 9.00 16.57 4.08
N ALA A 156 10.17 15.93 4.14
CA ALA A 156 10.28 14.57 4.67
C ALA A 156 9.70 14.49 6.09
N GLU A 157 9.96 15.49 6.94
CA GLU A 157 9.33 15.59 8.27
C GLU A 157 7.81 15.74 8.17
N LEU A 158 7.29 16.61 7.30
CA LEU A 158 5.84 16.78 7.10
C LEU A 158 5.17 15.49 6.59
N THR A 159 5.76 14.84 5.59
CA THR A 159 5.32 13.55 5.04
C THR A 159 5.22 12.52 6.15
N ARG A 160 6.28 12.37 6.97
CA ARG A 160 6.27 11.43 8.09
C ARG A 160 5.16 11.75 9.09
N VAL A 161 5.01 13.02 9.49
CA VAL A 161 3.96 13.45 10.43
C VAL A 161 2.56 13.21 9.89
N LEU A 162 2.34 13.43 8.59
CA LEU A 162 1.04 13.22 7.94
C LEU A 162 0.71 11.74 7.76
N LEU A 163 1.69 10.90 7.39
CA LEU A 163 1.53 9.45 7.34
C LEU A 163 1.26 8.89 8.74
N ASP A 164 2.01 9.33 9.76
CA ASP A 164 1.75 8.97 11.16
C ASP A 164 0.32 9.38 11.56
N LEU A 165 -0.09 10.62 11.25
CA LEU A 165 -1.45 11.09 11.54
C LEU A 165 -2.50 10.21 10.87
N PHE A 166 -2.31 9.87 9.60
CA PHE A 166 -3.24 9.06 8.83
C PHE A 166 -3.36 7.64 9.39
N THR A 167 -2.24 7.01 9.77
CA THR A 167 -2.23 5.71 10.46
C THR A 167 -3.02 5.76 11.77
N HIS A 168 -2.89 6.84 12.55
CA HIS A 168 -3.70 7.01 13.76
C HIS A 168 -5.18 7.20 13.47
N LEU A 169 -5.54 7.98 12.44
CA LEU A 169 -6.93 8.14 12.01
C LEU A 169 -7.52 6.82 11.55
N TYR A 170 -6.77 6.01 10.80
CA TYR A 170 -7.18 4.68 10.35
C TYR A 170 -7.46 3.71 11.51
N LEU A 171 -6.84 3.90 12.69
CA LEU A 171 -7.13 3.08 13.87
C LEU A 171 -8.31 3.58 14.72
N LEU A 172 -8.83 4.78 14.45
CA LEU A 172 -9.99 5.29 15.19
C LEU A 172 -11.28 4.66 14.67
N PRO A 173 -12.19 4.21 15.56
CA PRO A 173 -13.47 3.66 15.14
C PRO A 173 -14.28 4.64 14.28
N ASP A 174 -15.11 4.10 13.38
CA ASP A 174 -15.99 4.85 12.49
C ASP A 174 -16.86 5.88 13.24
N SER A 175 -17.34 5.51 14.44
CA SER A 175 -18.09 6.40 15.33
C SER A 175 -17.30 7.63 15.79
N THR A 176 -15.99 7.45 16.03
CA THR A 176 -15.08 8.53 16.42
C THR A 176 -14.79 9.43 15.23
N LEU A 177 -14.48 8.85 14.06
CA LEU A 177 -14.26 9.60 12.82
C LEU A 177 -15.49 10.44 12.43
N ALA A 178 -16.68 9.85 12.51
CA ALA A 178 -17.94 10.54 12.24
C ALA A 178 -18.18 11.73 13.20
N TYR A 179 -17.85 11.58 14.49
CA TYR A 179 -17.97 12.67 15.45
C TYR A 179 -16.97 13.79 15.20
N LEU A 180 -15.72 13.45 14.86
CA LEU A 180 -14.68 14.42 14.48
C LEU A 180 -15.12 15.21 13.24
N LYS A 181 -15.57 14.51 12.19
CA LYS A 181 -16.08 15.10 10.95
C LYS A 181 -17.24 16.07 11.21
N LYS A 182 -18.26 15.61 11.93
CA LYS A 182 -19.44 16.44 12.28
C LYS A 182 -19.03 17.70 13.04
N THR A 183 -18.15 17.58 14.03
CA THR A 183 -17.72 18.73 14.83
C THR A 183 -16.90 19.72 14.00
N TRP A 184 -16.01 19.22 13.15
CA TRP A 184 -15.18 20.04 12.29
C TRP A 184 -16.03 20.80 11.27
N GLN A 185 -17.01 20.16 10.62
CA GLN A 185 -17.95 20.83 9.72
C GLN A 185 -18.75 21.95 10.40
N GLN A 186 -19.08 21.80 11.68
CA GLN A 186 -19.84 22.81 12.43
C GLN A 186 -18.99 23.96 12.96
N ARG A 187 -17.71 23.71 13.29
CA ARG A 187 -16.89 24.66 14.08
C ARG A 187 -15.57 25.05 13.42
N GLY A 188 -15.17 24.39 12.33
CA GLY A 188 -13.88 24.57 11.67
C GLY A 188 -12.66 24.16 12.51
N ARG A 189 -12.87 23.34 13.56
CA ARG A 189 -11.80 22.90 14.47
C ARG A 189 -12.13 21.58 15.14
N LEU A 190 -11.09 20.90 15.62
CA LEU A 190 -11.24 19.69 16.43
C LEU A 190 -12.08 19.97 17.69
N PRO A 191 -12.90 19.00 18.14
CA PRO A 191 -13.55 19.06 19.44
C PRO A 191 -12.53 19.25 20.57
N SER A 192 -12.98 19.61 21.76
CA SER A 192 -12.09 19.51 22.92
C SER A 192 -11.89 18.04 23.30
N ARG A 193 -10.72 17.68 23.84
CA ARG A 193 -10.48 16.33 24.39
C ARG A 193 -11.57 15.88 25.37
N ARG A 194 -12.08 16.81 26.19
CA ARG A 194 -13.19 16.55 27.12
C ARG A 194 -14.49 16.18 26.41
N ALA A 195 -14.82 16.87 25.31
CA ALA A 195 -16.01 16.60 24.51
C ALA A 195 -15.87 15.27 23.74
N LEU A 196 -14.67 14.91 23.30
CA LEU A 196 -14.46 13.62 22.65
C LEU A 196 -14.57 12.46 23.65
N ARG A 197 -14.05 12.62 24.87
CA ARG A 197 -14.18 11.60 25.94
C ARG A 197 -15.62 11.27 26.31
N SER A 198 -16.58 12.19 26.13
CA SER A 198 -18.00 11.87 26.35
C SER A 198 -18.61 11.02 25.23
N HIS A 199 -17.86 10.78 24.15
CA HIS A 199 -18.23 9.95 23.01
C HIS A 199 -17.27 8.76 22.86
N VAL A 200 -16.61 8.35 23.96
CA VAL A 200 -15.74 7.18 23.97
C VAL A 200 -16.57 5.93 23.62
N PRO A 201 -16.14 5.11 22.65
CA PRO A 201 -16.81 3.84 22.36
C PRO A 201 -16.71 2.86 23.53
N SER A 202 -17.61 1.87 23.60
CA SER A 202 -17.52 0.83 24.64
C SER A 202 -16.29 -0.05 24.44
N GLU A 203 -15.87 -0.75 25.50
CA GLU A 203 -14.76 -1.71 25.41
C GLU A 203 -15.04 -2.79 24.36
N GLU A 204 -16.27 -3.32 24.30
CA GLU A 204 -16.64 -4.35 23.32
C GLU A 204 -16.62 -3.82 21.89
N ALA A 205 -17.05 -2.56 21.68
CA ALA A 205 -17.01 -1.94 20.37
C ALA A 205 -15.57 -1.76 19.88
N LEU A 206 -14.65 -1.32 20.77
CA LEU A 206 -13.24 -1.16 20.42
C LEU A 206 -12.54 -2.49 20.19
N GLU A 207 -12.88 -3.52 20.97
CA GLU A 207 -12.37 -4.87 20.75
C GLU A 207 -12.78 -5.40 19.37
N LEU A 208 -14.06 -5.24 18.99
CA LEU A 208 -14.56 -5.66 17.69
C LEU A 208 -13.88 -4.92 16.53
N GLU A 209 -13.75 -3.60 16.65
CA GLU A 209 -13.10 -2.75 15.62
C GLU A 209 -11.62 -3.09 15.41
N TRP A 210 -10.94 -3.60 16.45
CA TRP A 210 -9.52 -3.94 16.37
C TRP A 210 -9.24 -5.43 16.24
N ALA A 211 -10.27 -6.27 16.19
CA ALA A 211 -10.13 -7.72 16.13
C ALA A 211 -9.45 -8.18 14.83
N ASP A 212 -9.75 -7.52 13.70
CA ASP A 212 -9.28 -7.91 12.38
C ASP A 212 -8.10 -7.06 11.87
N VAL A 213 -7.63 -6.07 12.62
CA VAL A 213 -6.51 -5.20 12.23
C VAL A 213 -5.25 -6.00 11.88
N GLY A 214 -4.97 -7.07 12.64
CA GLY A 214 -3.84 -7.96 12.38
C GLY A 214 -3.99 -8.78 11.09
N GLU A 215 -5.20 -9.29 10.81
CA GLU A 215 -5.50 -10.03 9.58
C GLU A 215 -5.38 -9.11 8.35
N ARG A 216 -5.97 -7.90 8.43
CA ARG A 216 -5.85 -6.90 7.37
C ARG A 216 -4.39 -6.52 7.07
N ALA A 217 -3.56 -6.40 8.10
CA ALA A 217 -2.14 -6.13 7.93
C ALA A 217 -1.37 -7.29 7.28
N ALA A 218 -1.73 -8.55 7.61
CA ALA A 218 -1.12 -9.72 6.98
C ALA A 218 -1.50 -9.81 5.49
N GLU A 219 -2.77 -9.59 5.16
CA GLU A 219 -3.23 -9.49 3.76
C GLU A 219 -2.52 -8.35 3.01
N ALA A 220 -2.41 -7.17 3.64
CA ALA A 220 -1.73 -6.04 3.03
C ALA A 220 -0.26 -6.32 2.75
N GLN A 221 0.43 -6.99 3.67
CA GLN A 221 1.82 -7.42 3.48
C GLN A 221 1.93 -8.43 2.32
N GLN A 222 0.99 -9.37 2.17
CA GLN A 222 1.00 -10.31 1.05
C GLN A 222 0.83 -9.59 -0.28
N HIS A 223 -0.08 -8.61 -0.37
CA HIS A 223 -0.26 -7.80 -1.58
C HIS A 223 0.99 -6.99 -1.93
N LEU A 224 1.66 -6.40 -0.93
CA LEU A 224 2.91 -5.67 -1.13
C LEU A 224 4.03 -6.59 -1.64
N ILE A 225 4.20 -7.79 -1.04
CA ILE A 225 5.20 -8.77 -1.48
C ILE A 225 4.94 -9.21 -2.92
N GLN A 226 3.69 -9.55 -3.25
CA GLN A 226 3.30 -9.94 -4.60
C GLN A 226 3.64 -8.85 -5.60
N ALA A 227 3.30 -7.59 -5.31
CA ALA A 227 3.63 -6.46 -6.17
C ALA A 227 5.14 -6.28 -6.35
N CYS A 228 5.93 -6.37 -5.29
CA CYS A 228 7.40 -6.31 -5.35
C CYS A 228 7.99 -7.41 -6.24
N GLU A 229 7.50 -8.65 -6.12
CA GLU A 229 7.90 -9.75 -7.02
C GLU A 229 7.51 -9.46 -8.47
N GLY A 230 6.31 -8.91 -8.69
CA GLY A 230 5.84 -8.46 -9.99
C GLY A 230 6.77 -7.41 -10.60
N TYR A 231 7.19 -6.41 -9.83
CA TYR A 231 8.12 -5.38 -10.28
C TYR A 231 9.54 -5.92 -10.55
N ALA A 232 10.06 -6.78 -9.67
CA ALA A 232 11.37 -7.40 -9.86
C ALA A 232 11.43 -8.25 -11.13
N LYS A 233 10.37 -9.04 -11.36
CA LYS A 233 10.20 -9.77 -12.62
C LYS A 233 10.01 -8.80 -13.78
N ALA A 234 9.18 -7.76 -13.70
CA ALA A 234 9.01 -6.83 -14.83
C ALA A 234 10.31 -6.11 -15.24
N ASN A 235 11.20 -5.79 -14.30
CA ASN A 235 12.45 -5.07 -14.53
C ASN A 235 13.66 -5.97 -14.87
N GLY A 236 13.48 -7.29 -14.96
CA GLY A 236 14.56 -8.23 -15.29
C GLY A 236 15.65 -8.35 -14.21
N SER A 237 15.40 -7.84 -13.00
CA SER A 237 16.32 -7.93 -11.86
C SER A 237 16.09 -9.24 -11.12
N SER A 238 16.94 -10.24 -11.39
CA SER A 238 17.04 -11.43 -10.54
C SER A 238 17.48 -11.03 -9.13
N PHE A 239 16.57 -11.19 -8.16
CA PHE A 239 16.83 -11.70 -6.82
C PHE A 239 18.00 -11.11 -6.02
N GLU A 240 18.03 -9.78 -5.79
CA GLU A 240 18.89 -9.19 -4.74
C GLU A 240 18.15 -8.35 -3.67
N ILE A 241 16.84 -8.10 -3.81
CA ILE A 241 16.11 -7.23 -2.87
C ILE A 241 15.49 -8.01 -1.68
N VAL A 242 15.47 -9.35 -1.74
CA VAL A 242 14.77 -10.19 -0.73
C VAL A 242 15.52 -10.23 0.62
N HIS A 243 16.82 -9.91 0.66
CA HIS A 243 17.61 -10.10 1.88
C HIS A 243 17.47 -9.01 2.96
N ASP A 244 16.96 -7.82 2.62
CA ASP A 244 16.83 -6.71 3.59
C ASP A 244 15.47 -6.66 4.31
N PHE A 245 14.46 -7.41 3.85
CA PHE A 245 13.12 -7.40 4.48
C PHE A 245 12.91 -8.50 5.54
N GLU A 246 13.76 -9.53 5.58
CA GLU A 246 13.68 -10.60 6.60
C GLU A 246 14.38 -10.25 7.92
N GLU A 247 15.26 -9.25 7.96
CA GLU A 247 16.06 -8.93 9.16
C GLU A 247 15.39 -7.92 10.12
N ALA A 248 14.16 -7.50 9.85
CA ALA A 248 13.40 -6.55 10.68
C ALA A 248 12.21 -7.17 11.45
N ALA A 249 12.20 -8.49 11.64
CA ALA A 249 11.21 -9.24 12.43
C ALA A 249 11.56 -9.33 13.93
#